data_AF-A0A2S9YL59-F1
#
_entry.id   AF-A0A2S9YL59-F1
#
_cell.length_a   1.000
_cell.length_b   1.000
_cell.length_c   1.000
_cell.angle_alpha   90.00
_cell.angle_beta   90.00
_cell.angle_gamma   90.00
#
_symmetry.space_group_name_H-M   'P 1'
#
loop_
_entity.id
_entity.type
_entity.pdbx_description
1 polymer ?
#
loop_
_entity_poly.entity_id
_entity_poly.type
_entity_poly.pdbx_seq_one_letter_code
_entity_poly.pdbx_strand_id
1 'polypeptide(L)'
;MSKSARKLDALAALLERTGGDPKRIEAVRRAQNFRRSWVDLAEILVQVRTHNLYEKWGYSDLYAYAQDELTLKRGTVDKLTISYNTLERHAPHVLERDGVATTIPSYDSLDYYHRTVGELEAVAPPTEEAANEDPELPRRRGRVPQLPGPELRQELEDAVFNEGQALGELRRRFDPHFFPKPKGADELDRLKKASSTARKLAELLTEIDGLPDTQVRKLEAELGKLRTKLDELAAPMKEQVLAATTRANKRALKARAKLAEQLAGEASESAPPKASAKTAKKRKSS
;
A
#
# COMPACT_ATOMS: atom_id res chain seq x y z
N MET A 1 16.21 -23.09 -10.93
CA MET A 1 16.41 -21.77 -10.27
C MET A 1 15.94 -20.64 -11.18
N SER A 2 15.22 -19.65 -10.65
CA SER A 2 14.73 -18.51 -11.45
C SER A 2 15.89 -17.66 -11.99
N LYS A 3 15.66 -16.93 -13.08
CA LYS A 3 16.66 -16.03 -13.69
C LYS A 3 17.09 -14.92 -12.72
N SER A 4 16.16 -14.42 -11.91
CA SER A 4 16.42 -13.39 -10.87
C SER A 4 17.32 -13.93 -9.76
N ALA A 5 17.08 -15.15 -9.25
CA ALA A 5 17.94 -15.76 -8.23
C ALA A 5 19.40 -15.88 -8.70
N ARG A 6 19.61 -16.38 -9.93
CA ARG A 6 20.95 -16.48 -10.53
C ARG A 6 21.66 -15.13 -10.69
N LYS A 7 20.91 -14.05 -10.96
CA LYS A 7 21.46 -12.69 -11.08
C LYS A 7 21.94 -12.17 -9.72
N LEU A 8 21.16 -12.38 -8.67
CA LEU A 8 21.53 -12.00 -7.31
C LEU A 8 22.77 -12.77 -6.83
N ASP A 9 22.85 -14.07 -7.10
CA ASP A 9 24.00 -14.91 -6.76
C ASP A 9 25.29 -14.42 -7.43
N ALA A 10 25.22 -14.09 -8.72
CA ALA A 10 26.35 -13.55 -9.46
C ALA A 10 26.78 -12.16 -8.94
N LEU A 11 25.82 -11.31 -8.57
CA LEU A 11 26.09 -9.97 -8.03
C LEU A 11 26.73 -10.04 -6.64
N ALA A 12 26.22 -10.89 -5.74
CA ALA A 12 26.80 -11.09 -4.41
C ALA A 12 28.27 -11.54 -4.50
N ALA A 13 28.53 -12.58 -5.31
CA ALA A 13 29.88 -13.09 -5.51
C ALA A 13 30.82 -12.05 -6.14
N LEU A 14 30.32 -11.22 -7.06
CA LEU A 14 31.10 -10.13 -7.65
C LEU A 14 31.49 -9.09 -6.60
N LEU A 15 30.52 -8.58 -5.84
CA LEU A 15 30.74 -7.54 -4.84
C LEU A 15 31.69 -8.01 -3.74
N GLU A 16 31.55 -9.26 -3.28
CA GLU A 16 32.46 -9.86 -2.28
C GLU A 16 33.89 -9.95 -2.80
N ARG A 17 34.08 -10.39 -4.06
CA ARG A 17 35.41 -10.49 -4.67
C ARG A 17 36.08 -9.14 -4.89
N THR A 18 35.29 -8.11 -5.20
CA THR A 18 35.82 -6.75 -5.47
C THR A 18 35.95 -5.88 -4.21
N GLY A 19 35.57 -6.38 -3.04
CA GLY A 19 35.55 -5.58 -1.81
C GLY A 19 34.53 -4.43 -1.88
N GLY A 20 33.36 -4.69 -2.46
CA GLY A 20 32.28 -3.71 -2.57
C GLY A 20 31.77 -3.24 -1.21
N ASP A 21 30.96 -2.17 -1.21
CA ASP A 21 30.36 -1.60 -0.01
C ASP A 21 29.66 -2.69 0.85
N PRO A 22 30.01 -2.84 2.14
CA PRO A 22 29.42 -3.85 3.01
C PRO A 22 27.89 -3.80 3.09
N LYS A 23 27.29 -2.60 3.07
CA LYS A 23 25.82 -2.45 3.10
C LYS A 23 25.17 -2.86 1.77
N ARG A 24 25.87 -2.69 0.64
CA ARG A 24 25.40 -3.16 -0.66
C ARG A 24 25.44 -4.68 -0.75
N ILE A 25 26.51 -5.31 -0.23
CA ILE A 25 26.62 -6.78 -0.13
C ILE A 25 25.49 -7.33 0.74
N GLU A 26 25.26 -6.72 1.90
CA GLU A 26 24.21 -7.14 2.82
C GLU A 26 22.81 -7.01 2.20
N ALA A 27 22.55 -5.93 1.46
CA ALA A 27 21.29 -5.75 0.75
C ALA A 27 21.02 -6.85 -0.28
N VAL A 28 22.03 -7.26 -1.04
CA VAL A 28 21.91 -8.36 -2.02
C VAL A 28 21.67 -9.70 -1.30
N ARG A 29 22.38 -9.97 -0.20
CA ARG A 29 22.19 -11.19 0.59
C ARG A 29 20.79 -11.30 1.20
N ARG A 30 20.28 -10.21 1.77
CA ARG A 30 18.93 -10.16 2.31
C ARG A 30 17.86 -10.28 1.22
N ALA A 31 18.14 -9.77 0.01
CA ALA A 31 17.26 -9.98 -1.14
C ALA A 31 17.22 -11.43 -1.60
N GLN A 32 18.33 -12.18 -1.54
CA GLN A 32 18.34 -13.62 -1.82
C GLN A 32 17.46 -14.40 -0.82
N ASN A 33 17.48 -14.00 0.45
CA ASN A 33 16.73 -14.64 1.54
C ASN A 33 15.32 -14.08 1.74
N PHE A 34 14.81 -13.25 0.82
CA PHE A 34 13.51 -12.58 0.93
C PHE A 34 12.33 -13.51 1.26
N ARG A 35 12.35 -14.75 0.74
CA ARG A 35 11.30 -15.75 1.01
C ARG A 35 11.30 -16.29 2.44
N ARG A 36 12.42 -16.14 3.16
CA ARG A 36 12.61 -16.62 4.53
C ARG A 36 12.39 -15.51 5.56
N SER A 37 12.81 -14.28 5.26
CA SER A 37 12.54 -13.10 6.09
C SER A 37 12.42 -11.88 5.19
N TRP A 38 11.21 -11.32 5.10
CA TRP A 38 11.00 -10.05 4.41
C TRP A 38 11.45 -8.86 5.27
N VAL A 39 11.49 -9.02 6.60
CA VAL A 39 11.83 -7.98 7.58
C VAL A 39 13.27 -7.53 7.39
N ASP A 40 14.21 -8.47 7.25
CA ASP A 40 15.64 -8.15 7.07
C ASP A 40 15.84 -7.30 5.81
N LEU A 41 15.21 -7.70 4.69
CA LEU A 41 15.28 -6.95 3.44
C LEU A 41 14.64 -5.57 3.59
N ALA A 42 13.53 -5.47 4.30
CA ALA A 42 12.88 -4.19 4.52
C ALA A 42 13.72 -3.24 5.38
N GLU A 43 14.36 -3.74 6.44
CA GLU A 43 15.28 -2.98 7.29
C GLU A 43 16.42 -2.38 6.47
N ILE A 44 17.12 -3.20 5.65
CA ILE A 44 18.25 -2.70 4.86
C ILE A 44 17.78 -1.70 3.80
N LEU A 45 16.60 -1.89 3.20
CA LEU A 45 16.02 -0.91 2.27
C LEU A 45 15.72 0.43 2.97
N VAL A 46 15.21 0.40 4.20
CA VAL A 46 15.02 1.61 5.01
C VAL A 46 16.35 2.29 5.28
N GLN A 47 17.41 1.55 5.66
CA GLN A 47 18.74 2.13 5.87
C GLN A 47 19.34 2.71 4.58
N VAL A 48 19.21 2.03 3.44
CA VAL A 48 19.68 2.52 2.13
C VAL A 48 19.02 3.83 1.78
N ARG A 49 17.71 3.95 2.02
CA ARG A 49 16.95 5.18 1.82
C ARG A 49 17.37 6.28 2.79
N THR A 50 17.38 6.03 4.09
CA THR A 50 17.68 7.05 5.13
C THR A 50 19.08 7.63 4.99
N HIS A 51 20.03 6.87 4.44
CA HIS A 51 21.43 7.31 4.27
C HIS A 51 21.82 7.61 2.81
N ASN A 52 20.85 7.65 1.89
CA ASN A 52 21.06 7.85 0.45
C ASN A 52 22.22 6.99 -0.12
N LEU A 53 22.34 5.73 0.32
CA LEU A 53 23.48 4.88 -0.06
C LEU A 53 23.47 4.56 -1.56
N TYR A 54 22.29 4.57 -2.18
CA TYR A 54 22.12 4.37 -3.61
C TYR A 54 22.89 5.41 -4.44
N GLU A 55 23.03 6.65 -3.97
CA GLU A 55 23.79 7.70 -4.66
C GLU A 55 25.28 7.35 -4.72
N LYS A 56 25.82 6.87 -3.60
CA LYS A 56 27.22 6.40 -3.51
C LYS A 56 27.51 5.22 -4.43
N TRP A 57 26.47 4.46 -4.75
CA TRP A 57 26.56 3.30 -5.65
C TRP A 57 26.30 3.65 -7.11
N GLY A 58 26.04 4.93 -7.42
CA GLY A 58 25.88 5.44 -8.78
C GLY A 58 24.45 5.40 -9.31
N TYR A 59 23.44 5.23 -8.45
CA TYR A 59 22.03 5.23 -8.84
C TYR A 59 21.38 6.60 -8.61
N SER A 60 20.43 6.95 -9.47
CA SER A 60 19.65 8.20 -9.37
C SER A 60 18.75 8.22 -8.15
N ASP A 61 18.17 7.08 -7.81
CA ASP A 61 17.23 6.91 -6.71
C ASP A 61 17.24 5.46 -6.21
N LEU A 62 16.57 5.23 -5.07
CA LEU A 62 16.42 3.92 -4.46
C LEU A 62 15.76 2.89 -5.40
N TYR A 63 14.80 3.33 -6.23
CA TYR A 63 14.02 2.43 -7.08
C TYR A 63 14.84 1.93 -8.26
N ALA A 64 15.68 2.78 -8.85
CA ALA A 64 16.65 2.40 -9.86
C ALA A 64 17.59 1.31 -9.33
N TYR A 65 18.17 1.54 -8.13
CA TYR A 65 18.99 0.53 -7.45
C TYR A 65 18.22 -0.79 -7.21
N ALA A 66 17.03 -0.70 -6.62
CA ALA A 66 16.25 -1.89 -6.27
C ALA A 66 15.79 -2.68 -7.49
N GLN A 67 15.45 -2.01 -8.59
CA GLN A 67 15.05 -2.64 -9.85
C GLN A 67 16.25 -3.29 -10.55
N ASP A 68 17.39 -2.60 -10.61
CA ASP A 68 18.55 -3.04 -11.38
C ASP A 68 19.36 -4.10 -10.66
N GLU A 69 19.58 -3.98 -9.36
CA GLU A 69 20.37 -4.94 -8.58
C GLU A 69 19.51 -5.96 -7.86
N LEU A 70 18.49 -5.50 -7.13
CA LEU A 70 17.68 -6.38 -6.28
C LEU A 70 16.55 -7.06 -7.06
N THR A 71 16.30 -6.65 -8.31
CA THR A 71 15.18 -7.12 -9.15
C THR A 71 13.80 -6.90 -8.52
N LEU A 72 13.68 -5.87 -7.68
CA LEU A 72 12.47 -5.48 -6.97
C LEU A 72 11.74 -4.36 -7.73
N LYS A 73 10.42 -4.52 -7.88
CA LYS A 73 9.58 -3.45 -8.43
C LYS A 73 9.40 -2.35 -7.39
N ARG A 74 9.29 -1.10 -7.84
CA ARG A 74 8.97 0.08 -6.99
C ARG A 74 7.90 -0.20 -5.93
N GLY A 75 6.72 -0.68 -6.34
CA GLY A 75 5.63 -0.95 -5.39
C GLY A 75 5.91 -2.07 -4.37
N THR A 76 6.93 -2.91 -4.57
CA THR A 76 7.38 -3.89 -3.55
C THR A 76 8.29 -3.20 -2.54
N VAL A 77 9.20 -2.33 -3.01
CA VAL A 77 10.06 -1.51 -2.14
C VAL A 77 9.21 -0.63 -1.23
N ASP A 78 8.19 0.04 -1.79
CA ASP A 78 7.27 0.88 -1.02
C ASP A 78 6.60 0.08 0.10
N LYS A 79 5.99 -1.05 -0.24
CA LYS A 79 5.31 -1.91 0.74
C LYS A 79 6.23 -2.41 1.83
N LEU A 80 7.42 -2.90 1.47
CA LEU A 80 8.36 -3.44 2.45
C LEU A 80 8.78 -2.37 3.43
N THR A 81 9.18 -1.21 2.91
CA THR A 81 9.67 -0.13 3.74
C THR A 81 8.57 0.50 4.61
N ILE A 82 7.35 0.66 4.08
CA ILE A 82 6.18 1.11 4.86
C ILE A 82 5.85 0.09 5.96
N SER A 83 5.83 -1.20 5.63
CA SER A 83 5.50 -2.27 6.58
C SER A 83 6.52 -2.36 7.71
N TYR A 84 7.81 -2.21 7.41
CA TYR A 84 8.86 -2.18 8.42
C TYR A 84 8.70 -1.00 9.38
N ASN A 85 8.53 0.21 8.86
CA ASN A 85 8.30 1.40 9.69
C ASN A 85 7.00 1.28 10.53
N THR A 86 5.99 0.58 10.00
CA THR A 86 4.74 0.30 10.73
C THR A 86 5.01 -0.64 11.91
N LEU A 87 5.78 -1.71 11.71
CA LEU A 87 6.18 -2.60 12.80
C LEU A 87 7.01 -1.87 13.85
N GLU A 88 8.02 -1.11 13.43
CA GLU A 88 8.89 -0.35 14.34
C GLU A 88 8.10 0.60 15.25
N ARG A 89 7.02 1.19 14.73
CA ARG A 89 6.17 2.13 15.48
C ARG A 89 5.12 1.46 16.36
N HIS A 90 4.34 0.53 15.80
CA HIS A 90 3.14 0.01 16.48
C HIS A 90 3.40 -1.30 17.22
N ALA A 91 4.39 -2.09 16.79
CA ALA A 91 4.65 -3.40 17.35
C ALA A 91 6.15 -3.77 17.29
N PRO A 92 7.04 -3.01 17.96
CA PRO A 92 8.49 -3.23 17.88
C PRO A 92 8.90 -4.63 18.37
N HIS A 93 8.18 -5.18 19.35
CA HIS A 93 8.37 -6.55 19.85
C HIS A 93 8.17 -7.64 18.77
N VAL A 94 7.47 -7.34 17.67
CA VAL A 94 7.31 -8.26 16.53
C VAL A 94 8.64 -8.43 15.78
N LEU A 95 9.50 -7.40 15.76
CA LEU A 95 10.81 -7.45 15.12
C LEU A 95 11.79 -8.37 15.87
N GLU A 96 11.53 -8.62 17.15
CA GLU A 96 12.33 -9.54 17.98
C GLU A 96 11.93 -11.01 17.81
N ARG A 97 10.84 -11.29 17.06
CA ARG A 97 10.34 -12.65 16.85
C ARG A 97 11.27 -13.41 15.89
N ASP A 98 11.55 -14.66 16.22
CA ASP A 98 12.31 -15.59 15.36
C ASP A 98 11.54 -16.06 14.11
N GLY A 99 10.22 -15.76 14.05
CA GLY A 99 9.31 -16.19 12.99
C GLY A 99 8.93 -17.67 13.05
N VAL A 100 9.42 -18.44 14.03
CA VAL A 100 9.20 -19.88 14.19
C VAL A 100 8.15 -20.17 15.28
N ALA A 101 8.27 -19.56 16.45
CA ALA A 101 7.30 -19.73 17.55
C ALA A 101 6.09 -18.78 17.42
N THR A 102 6.32 -17.59 16.89
CA THR A 102 5.28 -16.59 16.61
C THR A 102 5.49 -16.05 15.21
N THR A 103 4.51 -16.23 14.34
CA THR A 103 4.61 -15.84 12.93
C THR A 103 4.71 -14.32 12.81
N ILE A 104 5.65 -13.85 12.00
CA ILE A 104 5.75 -12.44 11.62
C ILE A 104 4.62 -12.14 10.64
N PRO A 105 3.82 -11.08 10.86
CA PRO A 105 2.76 -10.70 9.94
C PRO A 105 3.31 -10.48 8.52
N SER A 106 2.49 -10.79 7.51
CA SER A 106 2.90 -10.52 6.13
C SER A 106 3.00 -9.01 5.88
N TYR A 107 3.98 -8.57 5.08
CA TYR A 107 4.08 -7.16 4.66
C TYR A 107 2.81 -6.69 3.93
N ASP A 108 2.06 -7.58 3.29
CA ASP A 108 0.79 -7.24 2.65
C ASP A 108 -0.32 -6.93 3.67
N SER A 109 -0.34 -7.62 4.82
CA SER A 109 -1.25 -7.33 5.94
C SER A 109 -0.88 -6.02 6.63
N LEU A 110 0.42 -5.74 6.78
CA LEU A 110 0.93 -4.51 7.39
C LEU A 110 0.73 -3.28 6.49
N ASP A 111 0.97 -3.42 5.18
CA ASP A 111 0.64 -2.39 4.19
C ASP A 111 -0.87 -2.10 4.17
N TYR A 112 -1.72 -3.13 4.35
CA TYR A 112 -3.15 -2.92 4.51
C TYR A 112 -3.47 -2.12 5.78
N TYR A 113 -2.91 -2.52 6.94
CA TYR A 113 -3.05 -1.80 8.20
C TYR A 113 -2.63 -0.33 8.08
N HIS A 114 -1.46 -0.07 7.48
CA HIS A 114 -0.94 1.27 7.30
C HIS A 114 -1.89 2.14 6.46
N ARG A 115 -2.38 1.61 5.34
CA ARG A 115 -3.30 2.34 4.45
C ARG A 115 -4.63 2.62 5.12
N THR A 116 -5.18 1.69 5.90
CA THR A 116 -6.49 1.86 6.52
C THR A 116 -6.42 2.73 7.76
N VAL A 117 -5.45 2.45 8.64
CA VAL A 117 -5.31 3.03 9.98
C VAL A 117 -3.99 3.80 10.14
N GLY A 118 -2.84 3.22 9.80
CA GLY A 118 -1.52 3.77 10.16
C GLY A 118 -1.18 5.18 9.65
N GLU A 119 -1.73 5.63 8.52
CA GLU A 119 -1.58 7.03 8.07
C GLU A 119 -2.15 8.08 9.04
N LEU A 120 -3.03 7.68 9.97
CA LEU A 120 -3.68 8.58 10.93
C LEU A 120 -2.84 8.92 12.15
N GLU A 121 -1.83 8.10 12.45
CA GLU A 121 -1.01 8.20 13.66
C GLU A 121 0.40 8.74 13.36
N ALA A 122 0.77 8.85 12.08
CA ALA A 122 2.02 9.43 11.64
C ALA A 122 1.98 10.97 11.75
N VAL A 123 2.23 11.51 12.96
CA VAL A 123 2.74 12.89 13.12
C VAL A 123 4.21 12.88 12.66
N ALA A 124 4.44 12.76 11.36
CA ALA A 124 5.72 13.05 10.74
C ALA A 124 5.50 14.19 9.75
N PRO A 125 6.35 15.24 9.74
CA PRO A 125 6.26 16.26 8.72
C PRO A 125 6.38 15.57 7.35
N PRO A 126 5.61 16.01 6.33
CA PRO A 126 5.82 15.53 4.98
C PRO A 126 7.28 15.82 4.64
N THR A 127 8.09 14.77 4.49
CA THR A 127 9.40 14.93 3.87
C THR A 127 9.15 15.45 2.45
N GLU A 128 10.01 16.34 1.97
CA GLU A 128 9.84 17.01 0.66
C GLU A 128 9.70 16.02 -0.52
N GLU A 129 10.05 14.75 -0.31
CA GLU A 129 9.82 13.66 -1.27
C GLU A 129 8.35 13.21 -1.38
N ALA A 130 7.54 13.35 -0.33
CA ALA A 130 6.08 13.13 -0.40
C ALA A 130 5.38 14.22 -1.23
N ALA A 131 6.01 15.38 -1.41
CA ALA A 131 5.56 16.45 -2.30
C ALA A 131 5.97 16.23 -3.76
N ASN A 132 6.91 15.32 -4.02
CA ASN A 132 7.38 14.93 -5.36
C ASN A 132 6.80 13.60 -5.85
N GLU A 133 5.86 13.00 -5.11
CA GLU A 133 5.02 11.93 -5.66
C GLU A 133 4.03 12.54 -6.64
N ASP A 134 4.29 12.33 -7.93
CA ASP A 134 3.39 12.62 -9.04
C ASP A 134 1.92 12.32 -8.65
N PRO A 135 1.05 13.35 -8.54
CA PRO A 135 -0.34 13.16 -8.17
C PRO A 135 -1.13 12.30 -9.18
N GLU A 136 -0.55 11.97 -10.34
CA GLU A 136 -1.12 11.10 -11.37
C GLU A 136 -0.80 9.60 -11.21
N LEU A 137 0.06 9.20 -10.27
CA LEU A 137 0.28 7.76 -10.04
C LEU A 137 -1.00 7.14 -9.45
N PRO A 138 -1.60 6.14 -10.11
CA PRO A 138 -2.92 5.66 -9.74
C PRO A 138 -2.84 5.01 -8.36
N ARG A 139 -3.34 5.74 -7.34
CA ARG A 139 -3.72 5.17 -6.04
C ARG A 139 -4.61 3.97 -6.34
N ARG A 140 -4.04 2.76 -6.30
CA ARG A 140 -4.73 1.52 -6.68
C ARG A 140 -5.80 1.22 -5.62
N ARG A 141 -6.98 1.79 -5.89
CA ARG A 141 -8.28 1.85 -5.21
C ARG A 141 -8.61 3.33 -5.01
N GLY A 142 -9.41 3.91 -5.91
CA GLY A 142 -9.89 5.29 -5.83
C GLY A 142 -10.83 5.59 -4.66
N ARG A 143 -10.77 4.82 -3.56
CA ARG A 143 -11.52 5.03 -2.32
C ARG A 143 -10.56 5.26 -1.17
N VAL A 144 -10.78 6.37 -0.47
CA VAL A 144 -10.08 6.70 0.77
C VAL A 144 -10.76 5.90 1.91
N PRO A 145 -10.00 5.17 2.74
CA PRO A 145 -10.58 4.44 3.87
C PRO A 145 -11.26 5.41 4.84
N GLN A 146 -12.45 5.05 5.29
CA GLN A 146 -13.13 5.80 6.35
C GLN A 146 -12.41 5.63 7.69
N LEU A 147 -12.51 6.66 8.54
CA LEU A 147 -11.91 6.62 9.87
C LEU A 147 -12.66 5.60 10.74
N PRO A 148 -12.02 4.51 11.18
CA PRO A 148 -12.66 3.52 12.05
C PRO A 148 -12.86 4.07 13.47
N GLY A 149 -13.84 3.51 14.19
CA GLY A 149 -13.96 3.70 15.64
C GLY A 149 -12.77 3.07 16.40
N PRO A 150 -12.53 3.42 17.67
CA PRO A 150 -11.43 2.88 18.46
C PRO A 150 -11.48 1.36 18.61
N GLU A 151 -12.66 0.78 18.80
CA GLU A 151 -12.83 -0.68 18.93
C GLU A 151 -12.41 -1.43 17.65
N LEU A 152 -12.84 -0.93 16.49
CA LEU A 152 -12.49 -1.53 15.20
C LEU A 152 -11.00 -1.38 14.87
N ARG A 153 -10.35 -0.32 15.38
CA ARG A 153 -8.89 -0.16 15.28
C ARG A 153 -8.17 -1.24 16.09
N GLN A 154 -8.54 -1.39 17.35
CA GLN A 154 -7.97 -2.40 18.23
C GLN A 154 -8.16 -3.81 17.65
N GLU A 155 -9.36 -4.11 17.16
CA GLU A 155 -9.67 -5.39 16.52
C GLU A 155 -8.79 -5.66 15.28
N LEU A 156 -8.51 -4.61 14.49
CA LEU A 156 -7.60 -4.73 13.34
C LEU A 156 -6.14 -4.90 13.79
N GLU A 157 -5.69 -4.14 14.80
CA GLU A 157 -4.35 -4.27 15.37
C GLU A 157 -4.11 -5.70 15.88
N ASP A 158 -5.04 -6.25 16.64
CA ASP A 158 -4.95 -7.61 17.15
C ASP A 158 -4.92 -8.63 16.01
N ALA A 159 -5.79 -8.49 15.02
CA ALA A 159 -5.82 -9.36 13.86
C ALA A 159 -4.50 -9.32 13.05
N VAL A 160 -3.84 -8.16 12.97
CA VAL A 160 -2.62 -7.96 12.19
C VAL A 160 -1.37 -8.38 12.98
N PHE A 161 -1.17 -7.85 14.19
CA PHE A 161 0.09 -7.97 14.93
C PHE A 161 0.12 -9.20 15.86
N ASN A 162 -1.04 -9.58 16.42
CA ASN A 162 -1.13 -10.67 17.38
C ASN A 162 -1.51 -11.99 16.69
N GLU A 163 -2.53 -11.98 15.85
CA GLU A 163 -3.02 -13.18 15.16
C GLU A 163 -2.29 -13.48 13.85
N GLY A 164 -1.63 -12.48 13.24
CA GLY A 164 -0.93 -12.65 11.97
C GLY A 164 -1.86 -13.01 10.80
N GLN A 165 -3.11 -12.53 10.80
CA GLN A 165 -4.10 -12.89 9.80
C GLN A 165 -3.64 -12.53 8.37
N ALA A 166 -3.98 -13.41 7.42
CA ALA A 166 -3.70 -13.19 6.01
C ALA A 166 -4.55 -12.05 5.43
N LEU A 167 -4.01 -11.31 4.46
CA LEU A 167 -4.67 -10.18 3.82
C LEU A 167 -6.08 -10.48 3.28
N GLY A 168 -6.32 -11.69 2.78
CA GLY A 168 -7.65 -12.10 2.30
C GLY A 168 -8.70 -12.10 3.39
N GLU A 169 -8.32 -12.52 4.60
CA GLU A 169 -9.18 -12.55 5.77
C GLU A 169 -9.45 -11.14 6.30
N LEU A 170 -8.39 -10.34 6.43
CA LEU A 170 -8.48 -8.95 6.84
C LEU A 170 -9.43 -8.17 5.93
N ARG A 171 -9.28 -8.30 4.61
CA ARG A 171 -10.18 -7.63 3.66
C ARG A 171 -11.63 -8.08 3.81
N ARG A 172 -11.87 -9.37 4.01
CA ARG A 172 -13.22 -9.91 4.17
C ARG A 172 -13.91 -9.34 5.40
N ARG A 173 -13.19 -9.26 6.53
CA ARG A 173 -13.71 -8.76 7.81
C ARG A 173 -13.83 -7.24 7.84
N PHE A 174 -12.82 -6.52 7.35
CA PHE A 174 -12.70 -5.08 7.58
C PHE A 174 -13.02 -4.19 6.37
N ASP A 175 -12.94 -4.66 5.12
CA ASP A 175 -13.27 -3.82 3.94
C ASP A 175 -14.72 -3.24 4.00
N PRO A 176 -15.74 -3.94 4.52
CA PRO A 176 -17.09 -3.36 4.65
C PRO A 176 -17.14 -2.09 5.50
N HIS A 177 -16.27 -1.99 6.51
CA HIS A 177 -16.21 -0.85 7.42
C HIS A 177 -15.36 0.30 6.84
N PHE A 178 -14.23 -0.02 6.24
CA PHE A 178 -13.33 0.98 5.66
C PHE A 178 -13.81 1.52 4.31
N PHE A 179 -14.45 0.67 3.50
CA PHE A 179 -14.84 0.95 2.13
C PHE A 179 -16.31 0.60 1.87
N PRO A 180 -17.27 1.21 2.61
CA PRO A 180 -18.68 0.90 2.43
C PRO A 180 -19.10 1.22 0.99
N LYS A 181 -19.84 0.28 0.38
CA LYS A 181 -20.34 0.47 -0.98
C LYS A 181 -21.39 1.58 -0.98
N PRO A 182 -21.28 2.58 -1.89
CA PRO A 182 -22.32 3.59 -2.01
C PRO A 182 -23.61 2.96 -2.57
N LYS A 183 -24.75 3.57 -2.26
CA LYS A 183 -26.05 3.16 -2.80
C LYS A 183 -25.98 3.09 -4.34
N GLY A 184 -26.55 2.02 -4.90
CA GLY A 184 -26.52 1.76 -6.35
C GLY A 184 -25.25 1.07 -6.87
N ALA A 185 -24.20 0.90 -6.05
CA ALA A 185 -22.98 0.20 -6.49
C ALA A 185 -23.22 -1.27 -6.82
N ASP A 186 -23.99 -1.99 -5.99
CA ASP A 186 -24.29 -3.40 -6.23
C ASP A 186 -25.15 -3.60 -7.48
N GLU A 187 -26.09 -2.68 -7.73
CA GLU A 187 -26.93 -2.70 -8.92
C GLU A 187 -26.10 -2.39 -10.18
N LEU A 188 -25.22 -1.39 -10.13
CA LEU A 188 -24.27 -1.09 -11.18
C LEU A 188 -23.32 -2.28 -11.47
N ASP A 189 -22.86 -2.98 -10.43
CA ASP A 189 -22.03 -4.19 -10.58
C ASP A 189 -22.81 -5.32 -11.28
N ARG A 190 -24.10 -5.49 -10.97
CA ARG A 190 -24.98 -6.46 -11.66
C ARG A 190 -25.16 -6.10 -13.14
N LEU A 191 -25.42 -4.83 -13.45
CA LEU A 191 -25.58 -4.37 -14.85
C LEU A 191 -24.29 -4.57 -15.65
N LYS A 192 -23.13 -4.21 -15.09
CA LYS A 192 -21.81 -4.44 -15.71
C LYS A 192 -21.55 -5.93 -15.94
N LYS A 193 -21.88 -6.77 -14.95
CA LYS A 193 -21.72 -8.22 -15.06
C LYS A 193 -22.62 -8.78 -16.17
N ALA A 194 -23.88 -8.36 -16.23
CA ALA A 194 -24.81 -8.76 -17.29
C ALA A 194 -24.30 -8.33 -18.68
N SER A 195 -23.82 -7.10 -18.84
CA SER A 195 -23.26 -6.58 -20.11
C SER A 195 -22.00 -7.37 -20.52
N SER A 196 -21.11 -7.68 -19.58
CA SER A 196 -19.93 -8.52 -19.83
C SER A 196 -20.29 -9.95 -20.22
N THR A 197 -21.27 -10.57 -19.56
CA THR A 197 -21.74 -11.92 -19.92
C THR A 197 -22.39 -11.94 -21.29
N ALA A 198 -23.21 -10.94 -21.64
CA ALA A 198 -23.81 -10.82 -22.97
C ALA A 198 -22.74 -10.67 -24.06
N ARG A 199 -21.67 -9.90 -23.81
CA ARG A 199 -20.51 -9.80 -24.71
C ARG A 199 -19.82 -11.15 -24.89
N LYS A 200 -19.50 -11.85 -23.80
CA LYS A 200 -18.84 -13.16 -23.85
C LYS A 200 -19.69 -14.20 -24.58
N LEU A 201 -21.01 -14.18 -24.38
CA LEU A 201 -21.90 -15.08 -25.10
C LEU A 201 -21.87 -14.81 -26.61
N ALA A 202 -21.90 -13.54 -27.03
CA ALA A 202 -21.78 -13.19 -28.45
C ALA A 202 -20.45 -13.67 -29.05
N GLU A 203 -19.34 -13.49 -28.32
CA GLU A 203 -18.01 -13.99 -28.72
C GLU A 203 -18.00 -15.53 -28.85
N LEU A 204 -18.57 -16.26 -27.89
CA LEU A 204 -18.61 -17.73 -27.95
C LEU A 204 -19.51 -18.27 -29.08
N LEU A 205 -20.58 -17.56 -29.44
CA LEU A 205 -21.50 -18.02 -30.49
C LEU A 205 -20.85 -18.07 -31.88
N THR A 206 -19.82 -17.27 -32.14
CA THR A 206 -19.08 -17.26 -33.42
C THR A 206 -18.03 -18.36 -33.50
N GLU A 207 -17.64 -18.94 -32.37
CA GLU A 207 -16.62 -19.99 -32.27
C GLU A 207 -17.22 -21.41 -32.37
N ILE A 208 -18.55 -21.56 -32.32
CA ILE A 208 -19.21 -22.87 -32.35
C ILE A 208 -19.50 -23.30 -33.78
N ASP A 209 -18.80 -24.34 -34.24
CA ASP A 209 -19.06 -24.99 -35.51
C ASP A 209 -20.45 -25.67 -35.54
N GLY A 210 -21.13 -25.57 -36.69
CA GLY A 210 -22.43 -26.22 -36.92
C GLY A 210 -23.66 -25.40 -36.52
N LEU A 211 -23.49 -24.18 -36.00
CA LEU A 211 -24.60 -23.24 -35.83
C LEU A 211 -24.95 -22.54 -37.15
N PRO A 212 -26.24 -22.33 -37.48
CA PRO A 212 -26.61 -21.56 -38.65
C PRO A 212 -26.16 -20.09 -38.52
N ASP A 213 -25.40 -19.58 -39.48
CA ASP A 213 -24.91 -18.18 -39.52
C ASP A 213 -26.03 -17.15 -39.32
N THR A 214 -27.21 -17.41 -39.89
CA THR A 214 -28.38 -16.54 -39.75
C THR A 214 -28.87 -16.45 -38.30
N GLN A 215 -28.78 -17.55 -37.55
CA GLN A 215 -29.15 -17.60 -36.14
C GLN A 215 -28.10 -16.92 -35.26
N VAL A 216 -26.81 -17.15 -35.54
CA VAL A 216 -25.69 -16.48 -34.86
C VAL A 216 -25.81 -14.97 -35.01
N ARG A 217 -25.91 -14.46 -36.25
CA ARG A 217 -26.04 -13.01 -36.53
C ARG A 217 -27.25 -12.38 -35.84
N LYS A 218 -28.38 -13.11 -35.79
CA LYS A 218 -29.60 -12.63 -35.11
C LYS A 218 -29.38 -12.50 -33.60
N LEU A 219 -28.78 -13.52 -32.98
CA LEU A 219 -28.48 -13.52 -31.54
C LEU A 219 -27.44 -12.46 -31.19
N GLU A 220 -26.39 -12.29 -31.99
CA GLU A 220 -25.41 -11.23 -31.83
C GLU A 220 -26.06 -9.84 -31.87
N ALA A 221 -26.97 -9.60 -32.82
CA ALA A 221 -27.69 -8.34 -32.92
C ALA A 221 -28.57 -8.09 -31.69
N GLU A 222 -29.28 -9.10 -31.19
CA GLU A 222 -30.10 -8.98 -29.97
C GLU A 222 -29.26 -8.79 -28.70
N LEU A 223 -28.13 -9.49 -28.57
CA LEU A 223 -27.18 -9.29 -27.47
C LEU A 223 -26.53 -7.91 -27.53
N GLY A 224 -26.25 -7.39 -28.73
CA GLY A 224 -25.81 -6.01 -28.95
C GLY A 224 -26.83 -5.00 -28.45
N LYS A 225 -28.10 -5.13 -28.83
CA LYS A 225 -29.20 -4.28 -28.32
C LYS A 225 -29.35 -4.37 -26.80
N LEU A 226 -29.26 -5.57 -26.23
CA LEU A 226 -29.34 -5.78 -24.78
C LEU A 226 -28.21 -5.03 -24.07
N ARG A 227 -26.98 -5.11 -24.58
CA ARG A 227 -25.82 -4.39 -24.01
C ARG A 227 -26.03 -2.88 -24.04
N THR A 228 -26.51 -2.32 -25.15
CA THR A 228 -26.85 -0.89 -25.22
C THR A 228 -27.85 -0.50 -24.14
N LYS A 229 -28.94 -1.26 -23.96
CA LYS A 229 -29.93 -1.00 -22.90
C LYS A 229 -29.33 -1.12 -21.49
N LEU A 230 -28.46 -2.10 -21.24
CA LEU A 230 -27.78 -2.26 -19.96
C LEU A 230 -26.84 -1.09 -19.67
N ASP A 231 -26.15 -0.57 -20.69
CA ASP A 231 -25.24 0.57 -20.58
C ASP A 231 -26.03 1.88 -20.34
N GLU A 232 -27.18 2.06 -21.01
CA GLU A 232 -28.12 3.17 -20.76
C GLU A 232 -28.65 3.15 -19.32
N LEU A 233 -29.05 1.98 -18.81
CA LEU A 233 -29.47 1.82 -17.41
C LEU A 233 -28.31 2.05 -16.42
N ALA A 234 -27.10 1.66 -16.80
CA ALA A 234 -25.92 1.81 -15.96
C ALA A 234 -25.38 3.25 -15.92
N ALA A 235 -25.63 4.07 -16.95
CA ALA A 235 -25.12 5.44 -17.05
C ALA A 235 -25.48 6.33 -15.84
N PRO A 236 -26.77 6.51 -15.47
CA PRO A 236 -27.13 7.33 -14.31
C PRO A 236 -26.60 6.74 -13.00
N MET A 237 -26.58 5.41 -12.85
CA MET A 237 -26.04 4.75 -11.67
C MET A 237 -24.53 4.94 -11.54
N LYS A 238 -23.80 4.92 -12.66
CA LYS A 238 -22.36 5.17 -12.70
C LYS A 238 -22.07 6.58 -12.20
N GLU A 239 -22.82 7.57 -12.67
CA GLU A 239 -22.66 8.96 -12.24
C GLU A 239 -23.01 9.14 -10.76
N GLN A 240 -24.11 8.54 -10.30
CA GLN A 240 -24.52 8.55 -8.89
C GLN A 240 -23.46 7.90 -7.97
N VAL A 241 -22.94 6.73 -8.35
CA VAL A 241 -21.91 6.00 -7.60
C VAL A 241 -20.60 6.78 -7.56
N LEU A 242 -20.21 7.41 -8.68
CA LEU A 242 -19.03 8.27 -8.74
C LEU A 242 -19.20 9.48 -7.82
N ALA A 243 -20.32 10.21 -7.92
CA ALA A 243 -20.59 11.35 -7.07
C ALA A 243 -20.61 10.99 -5.58
N ALA A 244 -21.26 9.87 -5.22
CA ALA A 244 -21.27 9.37 -3.85
C ALA A 244 -19.87 8.99 -3.35
N THR A 245 -19.07 8.33 -4.19
CA THR A 245 -17.69 7.96 -3.86
C THR A 245 -16.81 9.20 -3.66
N THR A 246 -16.90 10.19 -4.54
CA THR A 246 -16.17 11.46 -4.42
C THR A 246 -16.53 12.21 -3.14
N ARG A 247 -17.82 12.27 -2.80
CA ARG A 247 -18.28 12.88 -1.54
C ARG A 247 -17.76 12.12 -0.31
N ALA A 248 -17.81 10.79 -0.33
CA ALA A 248 -17.28 9.95 0.74
C ALA A 248 -15.77 10.16 0.92
N ASN A 249 -15.00 10.16 -0.18
CA ASN A 249 -13.57 10.43 -0.15
C ASN A 249 -13.25 11.82 0.42
N LYS A 250 -13.98 12.86 -0.01
CA LYS A 250 -13.80 14.22 0.51
C LYS A 250 -14.07 14.29 2.01
N ARG A 251 -15.11 13.61 2.50
CA ARG A 251 -15.43 13.53 3.93
C ARG A 251 -14.36 12.78 4.70
N ALA A 252 -13.89 11.64 4.18
CA ALA A 252 -12.82 10.86 4.79
C ALA A 252 -11.54 11.70 4.91
N LEU A 253 -11.06 12.30 3.82
CA LEU A 253 -9.88 13.17 3.83
C LEU A 253 -10.00 14.30 4.86
N LYS A 254 -11.16 14.98 4.91
CA LYS A 254 -11.40 16.04 5.92
C LYS A 254 -11.34 15.50 7.35
N ALA A 255 -11.91 14.32 7.61
CA ALA A 255 -11.87 13.70 8.93
C ALA A 255 -10.44 13.30 9.33
N ARG A 256 -9.67 12.70 8.42
CA ARG A 256 -8.27 12.33 8.66
C ARG A 256 -7.40 13.58 8.92
N ALA A 257 -7.58 14.64 8.13
CA ALA A 257 -6.86 15.91 8.32
C ALA A 257 -7.17 16.56 9.68
N LYS A 258 -8.44 16.56 10.09
CA LYS A 258 -8.84 17.07 11.41
C LYS A 258 -8.20 16.27 12.56
N LEU A 259 -8.14 14.94 12.44
CA LEU A 259 -7.51 14.11 13.46
C LEU A 259 -5.99 14.37 13.53
N ALA A 260 -5.33 14.51 12.39
CA ALA A 260 -3.91 14.83 12.33
C ALA A 260 -3.60 16.18 13.01
N GLU A 261 -4.44 17.19 12.81
CA GLU A 261 -4.32 18.49 13.48
C GLU A 261 -4.50 18.38 15.01
N GLN A 262 -5.46 17.55 15.47
CA GLN A 262 -5.66 17.29 16.90
C GLN A 262 -4.44 16.62 17.54
N LEU A 263 -3.90 15.58 16.91
CA LEU A 263 -2.71 14.87 17.40
C LEU A 263 -1.47 15.78 17.42
N ALA A 264 -1.32 16.67 16.43
CA ALA A 264 -0.24 17.65 16.41
C ALA A 264 -0.37 18.69 17.54
N GLY A 265 -1.59 19.12 17.86
CA GLY A 265 -1.87 20.04 18.97
C GLY A 265 -1.55 19.42 20.34
N GLU A 266 -1.96 18.18 20.56
CA GLU A 266 -1.68 17.42 21.81
C GLU A 266 -0.18 17.17 22.00
N ALA A 267 0.55 16.85 20.91
CA ALA A 267 2.00 16.69 20.97
C ALA A 267 2.73 18.01 21.33
N SER A 268 2.22 19.14 20.87
CA SER A 268 2.72 20.48 21.21
C SER A 268 2.49 20.86 22.68
N GLU A 269 1.34 20.51 23.24
CA GLU A 269 0.95 20.85 24.62
C GLU A 269 1.63 19.94 25.66
N SER A 270 2.01 18.73 25.26
CA SER A 270 2.73 17.76 26.12
C SER A 270 4.24 18.02 26.24
N ALA A 271 4.80 18.98 25.50
CA ALA A 271 6.22 19.32 25.56
C ALA A 271 6.59 20.05 26.87
N PRO A 272 7.56 19.57 27.68
CA PRO A 272 7.90 20.20 28.95
C PRO A 272 8.45 21.63 28.74
N PRO A 273 8.10 22.60 29.62
CA PRO A 273 8.54 23.98 29.46
C PRO A 273 10.07 24.06 29.53
N LYS A 274 10.69 24.60 28.47
CA LYS A 274 12.14 24.88 28.44
C LYS A 274 12.50 25.77 29.63
N ALA A 275 13.25 25.21 30.59
CA ALA A 275 13.78 25.95 31.72
C ALA A 275 14.64 27.13 31.22
N SER A 276 14.11 28.34 31.36
CA SER A 276 14.81 29.59 31.05
C SER A 276 16.00 29.78 31.98
N ALA A 277 17.21 29.61 31.45
CA ALA A 277 18.45 29.90 32.15
C ALA A 277 18.54 31.40 32.48
N LYS A 278 18.42 31.74 33.76
CA LYS A 278 18.74 33.07 34.31
C LYS A 278 20.24 33.33 34.18
N THR A 279 20.60 34.30 33.36
CA THR A 279 21.96 34.82 33.19
C THR A 279 22.40 35.53 34.48
N ALA A 280 23.30 34.92 35.25
CA ALA A 280 24.00 35.56 36.36
C ALA A 280 25.05 36.55 35.80
N LYS A 281 24.73 37.85 35.82
CA LYS A 281 25.66 38.92 35.45
C LYS A 281 26.67 39.12 36.59
N LYS A 282 27.91 38.72 36.32
CA LYS A 282 29.12 38.87 37.13
C LYS A 282 29.25 40.30 37.68
N ARG A 283 29.27 40.43 39.02
CA ARG A 283 29.94 41.53 39.72
C ARG A 283 31.45 41.27 39.65
N LYS A 284 32.23 42.24 39.18
CA LYS A 284 33.60 42.45 39.65
C LYS A 284 33.80 43.95 39.84
N SER A 285 34.19 44.25 41.07
CA SER A 285 34.44 45.52 41.70
C SER A 285 35.70 46.21 41.17
N SER A 286 35.73 47.52 41.39
CA SER A 286 36.90 48.38 41.49
C SER A 286 38.05 47.79 42.32
#